data_AF-A0A351BWC4-F1
#
_entry.id   AF-A0A351BWC4-F1
#
_cell.length_a   1.000
_cell.length_b   1.000
_cell.length_c   1.000
_cell.angle_alpha   90.00
_cell.angle_beta   90.00
_cell.angle_gamma   90.00
#
_symmetry.space_group_name_H-M   'P 1'
#
loop_
_entity.id
_entity.type
_entity.pdbx_description
1 polymer ?
#
loop_
_entity_poly.entity_id
_entity_poly.type
_entity_poly.pdbx_seq_one_letter_code
_entity_poly.pdbx_strand_id
1 'polypeptide(L)'
;MLFKILILYVIIFSIKLIFSVSILSQSKNTVSDTLKSNLKSSLDSLGSKDIHPQDSPESRGLIITSQDKKLSVRLYGSARVYGSYDFNGLAGGTGFSLSDIPVGDDKNFDKTFFMTANVTRIGIEVKRKTIVGNTLVKIETDFNGSDNNFRIRHAYGQTKHLIIGQTWTNFSDIETLPLTVDAEGPPTAVSLRTVQIKYYLDFEPGWRFRASIESPSTVVYVPDSISLETVTQKYPAVAANIKKDWESFQIKAAGIINPVSVRNLSGERGSLFGRGALLSVNTDFFKGSSLKFQGLIGKGIASFLNLSDNSAFDVVLNPNSGQYQLTTCYGGFIAFNQSLVKEFLDIDLVYGLVHLKMEDYFPDDSFKAGQYAAINGFLNLPGGFRLGAEYTYGFKKTKDGKSGNANRFAYTF
;
A
#
# COMPACT_ATOMS: atom_id res chain seq x y z
N MET A 1 -6.71 -20.58 29.61
CA MET A 1 -5.55 -20.69 30.53
C MET A 1 -4.23 -20.82 29.77
N LEU A 2 -4.11 -21.73 28.79
CA LEU A 2 -2.92 -21.90 27.93
C LEU A 2 -2.47 -20.64 27.16
N PHE A 3 -3.41 -19.82 26.66
CA PHE A 3 -3.07 -18.60 25.89
C PHE A 3 -2.39 -17.51 26.73
N LYS A 4 -2.78 -17.36 28.01
CA LYS A 4 -2.14 -16.43 28.95
C LYS A 4 -0.71 -16.88 29.30
N ILE A 5 -0.48 -18.19 29.34
CA ILE A 5 0.84 -18.79 29.60
C ILE A 5 1.77 -18.58 28.39
N LEU A 6 1.26 -18.70 27.16
CA LEU A 6 2.02 -18.47 25.94
C LEU A 6 2.47 -17.01 25.81
N ILE A 7 1.57 -16.05 26.06
CA ILE A 7 1.90 -14.61 26.06
C ILE A 7 3.00 -14.30 27.09
N LEU A 8 2.89 -14.85 28.30
CA LEU A 8 3.89 -14.65 29.35
C LEU A 8 5.25 -15.25 28.96
N TYR A 9 5.27 -16.42 28.30
CA TYR A 9 6.48 -17.05 27.80
C TYR A 9 7.16 -16.24 26.70
N VAL A 10 6.38 -15.69 25.76
CA VAL A 10 6.89 -14.81 24.70
C VAL A 10 7.50 -13.56 25.32
N ILE A 11 6.82 -12.92 26.27
CA ILE A 11 7.33 -11.71 26.95
C ILE A 11 8.64 -12.00 27.69
N ILE A 12 8.72 -13.10 28.46
CA ILE A 12 9.94 -13.46 29.21
C ILE A 12 11.09 -13.81 28.25
N PHE A 13 10.81 -14.52 27.16
CA PHE A 13 11.80 -14.85 26.15
C PHE A 13 12.31 -13.59 25.42
N SER A 14 11.42 -12.65 25.09
CA SER A 14 11.78 -11.35 24.52
C SER A 14 12.65 -10.53 25.46
N ILE A 15 12.33 -10.49 26.76
CA ILE A 15 13.13 -9.78 27.77
C ILE A 15 14.54 -10.39 27.88
N LYS A 16 14.66 -11.72 27.91
CA LYS A 16 15.99 -12.39 27.95
C LYS A 16 16.81 -12.13 26.67
N LEU A 17 16.16 -12.06 25.51
CA LEU A 17 16.82 -11.75 24.24
C LEU A 17 17.34 -10.31 24.21
N ILE A 18 16.57 -9.35 24.75
CA ILE A 18 16.96 -7.93 24.86
C ILE A 18 18.23 -7.76 25.70
N PHE A 19 18.35 -8.47 26.82
CA PHE A 19 19.56 -8.43 27.68
C PHE A 19 20.79 -9.08 27.03
N SER A 20 20.59 -10.09 26.19
CA SER A 20 21.71 -10.80 25.53
C SER A 20 22.27 -10.02 24.33
N VAL A 21 21.43 -9.29 23.60
CA VAL A 21 21.82 -8.51 22.41
C VAL A 21 22.50 -7.18 22.77
N SER A 22 22.12 -6.57 23.91
CA SER A 22 22.73 -5.32 24.38
C SER A 22 24.22 -5.47 24.66
N ILE A 23 24.66 -6.66 25.14
CA ILE A 23 26.08 -6.99 25.38
C ILE A 23 26.87 -7.14 24.07
N LEU A 24 26.27 -7.64 22.98
CA LEU A 24 26.95 -7.76 21.68
C LEU A 24 27.02 -6.45 20.88
N SER A 25 26.10 -5.49 21.13
CA SER A 25 25.98 -4.27 20.32
C SER A 25 27.10 -3.24 20.55
N GLN A 26 27.81 -3.30 21.69
CA GLN A 26 28.85 -2.33 22.04
C GLN A 26 30.14 -2.45 21.20
N SER A 27 30.39 -3.58 20.51
CA SER A 27 31.68 -3.80 19.84
C SER A 27 31.73 -3.54 18.33
N LYS A 28 30.60 -3.23 17.65
CA LYS A 28 30.54 -3.17 16.17
C LYS A 28 30.32 -1.79 15.52
N ASN A 29 30.08 -0.72 16.30
CA ASN A 29 29.46 0.49 15.74
C ASN A 29 30.38 1.49 15.00
N THR A 30 31.71 1.42 15.14
CA THR A 30 32.55 2.53 14.63
C THR A 30 33.01 2.35 13.16
N VAL A 31 32.98 1.14 12.60
CA VAL A 31 33.52 0.86 11.25
C VAL A 31 32.43 0.75 10.17
N SER A 32 31.19 0.40 10.56
CA SER A 32 30.04 0.25 9.64
C SER A 32 29.59 1.59 9.04
N ASP A 33 29.57 2.63 9.87
CA ASP A 33 28.82 3.85 9.54
C ASP A 33 29.58 4.75 8.55
N THR A 34 30.91 4.68 8.58
CA THR A 34 31.82 5.34 7.64
C THR A 34 31.83 4.67 6.25
N LEU A 35 31.54 3.37 6.17
CA LEU A 35 31.40 2.66 4.89
C LEU A 35 30.01 2.88 4.27
N LYS A 36 28.96 2.96 5.10
CA LYS A 36 27.58 3.26 4.65
C LYS A 36 27.42 4.68 4.12
N SER A 37 28.06 5.68 4.74
CA SER A 37 27.95 7.08 4.30
C SER A 37 28.62 7.33 2.94
N ASN A 38 29.76 6.69 2.68
CA ASN A 38 30.50 6.83 1.43
C ASN A 38 29.87 6.08 0.24
N LEU A 39 29.08 5.03 0.49
CA LEU A 39 28.30 4.34 -0.55
C LEU A 39 27.03 5.12 -0.95
N LYS A 40 26.46 5.92 -0.03
CA LYS A 40 25.22 6.67 -0.27
C LYS A 40 25.42 7.91 -1.14
N SER A 41 26.60 8.54 -1.09
CA SER A 41 26.85 9.84 -1.72
C SER A 41 27.30 9.78 -3.19
N SER A 42 27.75 8.63 -3.71
CA SER A 42 28.36 8.54 -5.05
C SER A 42 27.52 7.77 -6.10
N LEU A 43 26.34 7.26 -5.74
CA LEU A 43 25.58 6.27 -6.55
C LEU A 43 24.10 6.60 -6.83
N ASP A 44 23.55 7.70 -6.33
CA ASP A 44 22.10 8.01 -6.49
C ASP A 44 21.87 9.39 -7.10
N SER A 45 22.12 9.51 -8.41
CA SER A 45 21.61 10.63 -9.21
C SER A 45 20.26 10.30 -9.86
N LEU A 46 19.67 9.15 -9.54
CA LEU A 46 18.30 8.81 -9.86
C LEU A 46 17.44 9.55 -8.84
N GLY A 47 16.45 10.32 -9.30
CA GLY A 47 15.58 11.11 -8.41
C GLY A 47 14.94 10.26 -7.31
N SER A 48 14.38 10.93 -6.30
CA SER A 48 13.74 10.30 -5.13
C SER A 48 12.83 9.11 -5.51
N LYS A 49 13.00 7.97 -4.85
CA LYS A 49 12.16 6.78 -5.06
C LYS A 49 10.99 6.74 -4.07
N ASP A 50 9.85 6.23 -4.53
CA ASP A 50 8.70 5.94 -3.69
C ASP A 50 8.97 4.65 -2.90
N ILE A 51 9.24 4.74 -1.60
CA ILE A 51 9.57 3.61 -0.72
C ILE A 51 8.38 3.29 0.18
N HIS A 52 7.85 2.06 0.10
CA HIS A 52 6.79 1.60 0.98
C HIS A 52 7.36 1.14 2.34
N PRO A 53 6.68 1.39 3.48
CA PRO A 53 7.18 0.99 4.81
C PRO A 53 7.51 -0.50 4.96
N GLN A 54 6.80 -1.35 4.24
CA GLN A 54 7.01 -2.80 4.20
C GLN A 54 8.07 -3.27 3.17
N ASP A 55 8.70 -2.38 2.41
CA ASP A 55 9.72 -2.78 1.43
C ASP A 55 11.05 -3.16 2.09
N SER A 56 11.79 -4.05 1.45
CA SER A 56 13.13 -4.43 1.93
C SER A 56 14.06 -3.21 1.84
N PRO A 57 14.79 -2.85 2.91
CA PRO A 57 15.69 -1.70 2.89
C PRO A 57 16.72 -1.78 1.76
N GLU A 58 17.04 -0.65 1.13
CA GLU A 58 18.01 -0.58 0.04
C GLU A 58 19.42 -1.01 0.45
N SER A 59 19.75 -0.89 1.74
CA SER A 59 21.02 -1.31 2.33
C SER A 59 21.21 -2.82 2.37
N ARG A 60 20.24 -3.61 1.92
CA ARG A 60 20.27 -5.08 1.91
C ARG A 60 20.32 -5.64 0.50
N GLY A 61 20.78 -6.89 0.42
CA GLY A 61 20.92 -7.65 -0.81
C GLY A 61 22.38 -7.91 -1.18
N LEU A 62 22.56 -8.70 -2.23
CA LEU A 62 23.85 -8.97 -2.84
C LEU A 62 24.07 -7.97 -3.98
N ILE A 63 25.13 -7.17 -3.90
CA ILE A 63 25.51 -6.22 -4.94
C ILE A 63 26.72 -6.74 -5.70
N ILE A 64 26.56 -6.93 -7.00
CA ILE A 64 27.62 -7.29 -7.94
C ILE A 64 27.90 -6.07 -8.80
N THR A 65 29.16 -5.62 -8.87
CA THR A 65 29.55 -4.43 -9.65
C THR A 65 30.53 -4.84 -10.76
N SER A 66 30.36 -4.29 -11.96
CA SER A 66 31.28 -4.51 -13.07
C SER A 66 32.68 -3.96 -12.78
N GLN A 67 33.70 -4.50 -13.47
CA GLN A 67 35.09 -4.05 -13.30
C GLN A 67 35.27 -2.54 -13.58
N ASP A 68 34.54 -2.01 -14.57
CA ASP A 68 34.56 -0.59 -14.94
C ASP A 68 33.70 0.30 -14.01
N LYS A 69 33.04 -0.28 -13.00
CA LYS A 69 32.14 0.37 -12.03
C LYS A 69 30.99 1.16 -12.68
N LYS A 70 30.65 0.88 -13.93
CA LYS A 70 29.53 1.53 -14.64
C LYS A 70 28.21 0.78 -14.52
N LEU A 71 28.25 -0.48 -14.07
CA LEU A 71 27.08 -1.34 -13.90
C LEU A 71 27.11 -1.94 -12.48
N SER A 72 25.98 -1.92 -11.79
CA SER A 72 25.76 -2.72 -10.60
C SER A 72 24.43 -3.45 -10.66
N VAL A 73 24.42 -4.68 -10.18
CA VAL A 73 23.25 -5.53 -10.06
C VAL A 73 23.05 -5.82 -8.58
N ARG A 74 21.87 -5.52 -8.05
CA ARG A 74 21.45 -5.84 -6.69
C ARG A 74 20.38 -6.93 -6.74
N LEU A 75 20.68 -8.10 -6.21
CA LEU A 75 19.69 -9.12 -5.88
C LEU A 75 19.23 -8.90 -4.45
N TYR A 76 17.92 -8.79 -4.23
CA TYR A 76 17.35 -8.56 -2.91
C TYR A 76 16.01 -9.28 -2.75
N GLY A 77 15.48 -9.28 -1.54
CA GLY A 77 14.22 -9.94 -1.24
C GLY A 77 13.96 -10.03 0.26
N SER A 78 13.03 -10.90 0.62
CA SER A 78 12.73 -11.27 2.00
C SER A 78 11.90 -12.54 1.99
N ALA A 79 12.33 -13.57 2.72
CA ALA A 79 11.45 -14.66 3.14
C ALA A 79 10.47 -14.09 4.18
N ARG A 80 9.18 -14.35 3.99
CA ARG A 80 8.13 -13.86 4.89
C ARG A 80 7.12 -14.95 5.15
N VAL A 81 6.71 -15.09 6.39
CA VAL A 81 5.52 -15.85 6.76
C VAL A 81 4.54 -14.89 7.41
N TYR A 82 3.32 -14.91 6.91
CA TYR A 82 2.18 -14.20 7.48
C TYR A 82 1.25 -15.22 8.12
N GLY A 83 0.78 -14.93 9.33
CA GLY A 83 -0.29 -15.69 9.97
C GLY A 83 -1.35 -14.76 10.56
N SER A 84 -2.59 -15.22 10.58
CA SER A 84 -3.71 -14.53 11.21
C SER A 84 -4.61 -15.47 11.99
N TYR A 85 -5.21 -14.90 13.03
CA TYR A 85 -6.32 -15.48 13.76
C TYR A 85 -7.47 -14.48 13.74
N ASP A 86 -8.50 -14.79 12.97
CA ASP A 86 -9.75 -14.07 12.93
C ASP A 86 -10.63 -14.53 14.08
N PHE A 87 -11.07 -13.59 14.91
CA PHE A 87 -11.98 -13.88 16.03
C PHE A 87 -13.44 -13.92 15.57
N ASN A 88 -13.74 -13.22 14.48
CA ASN A 88 -15.04 -13.17 13.81
C ASN A 88 -14.93 -12.41 12.47
N GLY A 89 -15.98 -12.49 11.64
CA GLY A 89 -16.14 -11.70 10.43
C GLY A 89 -15.40 -12.29 9.23
N LEU A 90 -14.09 -12.10 9.17
CA LEU A 90 -13.26 -12.56 8.05
C LEU A 90 -12.89 -14.05 8.17
N ALA A 91 -12.49 -14.65 7.05
CA ALA A 91 -12.13 -16.07 6.95
C ALA A 91 -10.67 -16.27 6.50
N GLY A 92 -9.72 -15.59 7.13
CA GLY A 92 -8.30 -15.67 6.79
C GLY A 92 -7.85 -14.71 5.69
N GLY A 93 -6.68 -15.01 5.10
CA GLY A 93 -6.04 -14.16 4.09
C GLY A 93 -5.02 -13.17 4.66
N THR A 94 -4.17 -12.64 3.78
CA THR A 94 -3.11 -11.68 4.14
C THR A 94 -3.61 -10.24 4.30
N GLY A 95 -4.79 -9.96 3.74
CA GLY A 95 -5.42 -8.64 3.75
C GLY A 95 -6.59 -8.56 4.71
N PHE A 96 -6.74 -7.44 5.40
CA PHE A 96 -7.92 -7.09 6.19
C PHE A 96 -8.78 -6.08 5.43
N SER A 97 -9.56 -6.58 4.47
CA SER A 97 -10.43 -5.72 3.66
C SER A 97 -11.78 -5.49 4.34
N LEU A 98 -12.17 -4.22 4.50
CA LEU A 98 -13.47 -3.89 5.11
C LEU A 98 -14.65 -4.36 4.27
N SER A 99 -14.49 -4.48 2.94
CA SER A 99 -15.57 -4.94 2.07
C SER A 99 -15.96 -6.39 2.29
N ASP A 100 -15.06 -7.22 2.80
CA ASP A 100 -15.26 -8.66 2.95
C ASP A 100 -15.91 -9.01 4.29
N ILE A 101 -16.10 -8.03 5.17
CA ILE A 101 -16.78 -8.22 6.44
C ILE A 101 -18.25 -8.60 6.13
N PRO A 102 -18.73 -9.76 6.61
CA PRO A 102 -20.13 -10.12 6.44
C PRO A 102 -21.04 -9.25 7.33
N VAL A 103 -22.26 -8.98 6.86
CA VAL A 103 -23.21 -8.09 7.54
C VAL A 103 -24.58 -8.76 7.71
N GLY A 104 -25.39 -8.25 8.62
CA GLY A 104 -26.75 -8.78 8.82
C GLY A 104 -26.76 -10.25 9.23
N ASP A 105 -27.52 -11.06 8.51
CA ASP A 105 -27.69 -12.50 8.78
C ASP A 105 -26.47 -13.33 8.36
N ASP A 106 -25.63 -12.82 7.46
CA ASP A 106 -24.42 -13.50 6.98
C ASP A 106 -23.25 -13.40 7.96
N LYS A 107 -23.42 -12.67 9.08
CA LYS A 107 -22.37 -12.45 10.07
C LYS A 107 -21.72 -13.77 10.49
N ASN A 108 -20.41 -13.82 10.29
CA ASN A 108 -19.59 -14.94 10.72
C ASN A 108 -19.05 -14.71 12.14
N PHE A 109 -19.30 -15.67 13.05
CA PHE A 109 -18.77 -15.68 14.41
C PHE A 109 -17.71 -16.77 14.63
N ASP A 110 -17.39 -17.53 13.58
CA ASP A 110 -16.37 -18.55 13.64
C ASP A 110 -14.99 -17.93 13.80
N LYS A 111 -14.11 -18.70 14.44
CA LYS A 111 -12.71 -18.34 14.60
C LYS A 111 -11.91 -19.05 13.53
N THR A 112 -11.13 -18.30 12.76
CA THR A 112 -10.38 -18.84 11.63
C THR A 112 -8.89 -18.61 11.83
N PHE A 113 -8.10 -19.66 11.65
CA PHE A 113 -6.65 -19.56 11.58
C PHE A 113 -6.20 -19.64 10.11
N PHE A 114 -5.28 -18.77 9.72
CA PHE A 114 -4.69 -18.76 8.40
C PHE A 114 -3.18 -18.51 8.49
N MET A 115 -2.41 -19.15 7.62
CA MET A 115 -0.97 -18.91 7.53
C MET A 115 -0.47 -19.17 6.11
N THR A 116 0.46 -18.35 5.64
CA THR A 116 1.04 -18.46 4.30
C THR A 116 2.46 -17.89 4.26
N ALA A 117 3.24 -18.33 3.28
CA ALA A 117 4.54 -17.75 2.94
C ALA A 117 4.53 -16.96 1.62
N ASN A 118 3.35 -16.82 0.99
CA ASN A 118 3.22 -16.27 -0.35
C ASN A 118 3.54 -14.76 -0.46
N VAL A 119 3.61 -14.06 0.67
CA VAL A 119 4.09 -12.67 0.78
C VAL A 119 5.62 -12.54 0.68
N THR A 120 6.35 -13.66 0.57
CA THR A 120 7.79 -13.68 0.26
C THR A 120 8.08 -12.90 -1.00
N ARG A 121 9.19 -12.14 -1.00
CA ARG A 121 9.58 -11.24 -2.10
C ARG A 121 10.95 -11.58 -2.65
N ILE A 122 11.09 -11.44 -3.96
CA ILE A 122 12.37 -11.45 -4.66
C ILE A 122 12.41 -10.27 -5.63
N GLY A 123 13.57 -9.64 -5.75
CA GLY A 123 13.76 -8.52 -6.66
C GLY A 123 15.18 -8.39 -7.16
N ILE A 124 15.29 -7.79 -8.32
CA ILE A 124 16.54 -7.47 -9.00
C ILE A 124 16.49 -5.99 -9.38
N GLU A 125 17.55 -5.27 -9.03
CA GLU A 125 17.79 -3.91 -9.48
C GLU A 125 19.10 -3.86 -10.28
N VAL A 126 19.06 -3.25 -11.46
CA VAL A 126 20.23 -3.04 -12.30
C VAL A 126 20.43 -1.53 -12.45
N LYS A 127 21.52 -1.00 -11.88
CA LYS A 127 21.92 0.40 -12.05
C LYS A 127 23.04 0.48 -13.09
N ARG A 128 22.93 1.38 -14.06
CA ARG A 128 23.94 1.58 -15.11
C ARG A 128 24.16 3.06 -15.41
N LYS A 129 25.43 3.46 -15.59
CA LYS A 129 25.79 4.75 -16.20
C LYS A 129 25.61 4.68 -17.71
N THR A 130 24.78 5.54 -18.26
CA THR A 130 24.46 5.61 -19.70
C THR A 130 24.71 7.01 -20.25
N ILE A 131 24.49 7.21 -21.55
CA ILE A 131 24.58 8.53 -22.20
C ILE A 131 23.57 9.55 -21.65
N VAL A 132 22.45 9.10 -21.08
CA VAL A 132 21.42 9.96 -20.45
C VAL A 132 21.60 10.08 -18.94
N GLY A 133 22.77 9.69 -18.41
CA GLY A 133 23.08 9.66 -16.98
C GLY A 133 22.84 8.29 -16.35
N ASN A 134 22.67 8.26 -15.03
CA ASN A 134 22.35 7.03 -14.31
C ASN A 134 20.95 6.54 -14.67
N THR A 135 20.84 5.25 -14.94
CA THR A 135 19.59 4.54 -15.21
C THR A 135 19.43 3.36 -14.27
N LEU A 136 18.19 3.01 -13.96
CA LEU A 136 17.84 1.84 -13.15
C LEU A 136 16.77 1.00 -13.85
N VAL A 137 16.91 -0.31 -13.78
CA VAL A 137 15.84 -1.27 -14.08
C VAL A 137 15.51 -1.99 -12.79
N LYS A 138 14.23 -2.07 -12.43
CA LYS A 138 13.75 -2.80 -11.26
C LYS A 138 12.71 -3.82 -11.68
N ILE A 139 12.91 -5.06 -11.26
CA ILE A 139 11.92 -6.13 -11.31
C ILE A 139 11.76 -6.65 -9.87
N GLU A 140 10.54 -6.66 -9.36
CA GLU A 140 10.21 -7.19 -8.04
C GLU A 140 8.93 -8.02 -8.13
N THR A 141 8.95 -9.21 -7.55
CA THR A 141 7.81 -10.12 -7.51
C THR A 141 7.53 -10.58 -6.08
N ASP A 142 6.29 -10.96 -5.83
CA ASP A 142 5.90 -11.82 -4.70
C ASP A 142 5.17 -13.07 -5.23
N PHE A 143 4.79 -13.96 -4.33
CA PHE A 143 4.01 -15.16 -4.65
C PHE A 143 2.53 -14.98 -4.31
N ASN A 144 2.08 -13.74 -4.05
CA ASN A 144 0.71 -13.44 -3.67
C ASN A 144 -0.17 -13.17 -4.89
N GLY A 145 0.10 -13.87 -6.00
CA GLY A 145 -0.83 -14.02 -7.12
C GLY A 145 -1.88 -15.10 -6.82
N SER A 146 -2.87 -15.23 -7.70
CA SER A 146 -3.85 -16.32 -7.62
C SER A 146 -3.13 -17.67 -7.60
N ASP A 147 -3.59 -18.59 -6.75
CA ASP A 147 -3.04 -19.95 -6.60
C ASP A 147 -1.54 -20.00 -6.26
N ASN A 148 -1.04 -19.04 -5.46
CA ASN A 148 0.38 -18.89 -5.10
C ASN A 148 1.32 -18.66 -6.31
N ASN A 149 0.79 -18.14 -7.41
CA ASN A 149 1.60 -17.79 -8.57
C ASN A 149 2.46 -16.54 -8.33
N PHE A 150 3.53 -16.43 -9.11
CA PHE A 150 4.33 -15.21 -9.18
C PHE A 150 3.48 -14.02 -9.63
N ARG A 151 3.49 -12.95 -8.84
CA ARG A 151 2.85 -11.68 -9.16
C ARG A 151 3.91 -10.59 -9.29
N ILE A 152 3.84 -9.85 -10.38
CA ILE A 152 4.70 -8.69 -10.60
C ILE A 152 4.23 -7.56 -9.68
N ARG A 153 5.14 -7.08 -8.83
CA ARG A 153 4.94 -5.86 -8.05
C ARG A 153 5.49 -4.68 -8.84
N HIS A 154 6.79 -4.69 -9.10
CA HIS A 154 7.48 -3.63 -9.84
C HIS A 154 8.12 -4.21 -11.10
N ALA A 155 7.98 -3.52 -12.22
CA ALA A 155 8.66 -3.84 -13.47
C ALA A 155 8.82 -2.56 -14.27
N TYR A 156 9.91 -1.82 -14.05
CA TYR A 156 10.11 -0.52 -14.68
C TYR A 156 11.58 -0.19 -14.96
N GLY A 157 11.77 0.68 -15.94
CA GLY A 157 13.01 1.41 -16.18
C GLY A 157 12.90 2.85 -15.67
N GLN A 158 13.98 3.39 -15.14
CA GLN A 158 14.08 4.73 -14.58
C GLN A 158 15.33 5.44 -15.09
N THR A 159 15.18 6.73 -15.41
CA THR A 159 16.27 7.70 -15.60
C THR A 159 16.16 8.79 -14.53
N LYS A 160 16.98 9.84 -14.62
CA LYS A 160 16.85 11.01 -13.72
C LYS A 160 15.43 11.62 -13.72
N HIS A 161 14.76 11.63 -14.88
CA HIS A 161 13.53 12.38 -15.10
C HIS A 161 12.32 11.54 -15.50
N LEU A 162 12.49 10.24 -15.74
CA LEU A 162 11.45 9.42 -16.35
C LEU A 162 11.42 8.03 -15.75
N ILE A 163 10.21 7.52 -15.48
CA ILE A 163 9.92 6.11 -15.26
C ILE A 163 8.99 5.61 -16.36
N ILE A 164 9.27 4.42 -16.87
CA ILE A 164 8.40 3.69 -17.79
C ILE A 164 8.24 2.26 -17.26
N GLY A 165 7.00 1.84 -17.02
CA GLY A 165 6.66 0.48 -16.58
C GLY A 165 5.69 0.45 -15.42
N GLN A 166 5.59 -0.69 -14.73
CA GLN A 166 4.67 -0.89 -13.61
C GLN A 166 5.32 -0.50 -12.28
N THR A 167 4.71 0.47 -11.60
CA THR A 167 5.03 0.85 -10.22
C THR A 167 3.82 1.53 -9.57
N TRP A 168 3.98 2.07 -8.36
CA TRP A 168 2.94 2.81 -7.65
C TRP A 168 2.37 3.95 -8.51
N THR A 169 1.04 4.08 -8.55
CA THR A 169 0.34 5.20 -9.19
C THR A 169 0.90 6.54 -8.72
N ASN A 170 0.97 7.54 -9.59
CA ASN A 170 1.38 8.89 -9.23
C ASN A 170 0.33 9.62 -8.37
N PHE A 171 -0.89 9.07 -8.27
CA PHE A 171 -1.93 9.59 -7.39
C PHE A 171 -1.69 9.26 -5.90
N SER A 172 -0.87 8.25 -5.58
CA SER A 172 -0.62 7.82 -4.20
C SER A 172 0.48 8.61 -3.50
N ASP A 173 0.52 8.56 -2.17
CA ASP A 173 1.69 8.94 -1.37
C ASP A 173 2.20 7.78 -0.50
N ILE A 174 2.99 6.92 -1.11
CA ILE A 174 3.47 5.67 -0.53
C ILE A 174 4.31 5.87 0.74
N GLU A 175 5.06 6.97 0.83
CA GLU A 175 5.92 7.26 1.98
C GLU A 175 5.09 7.61 3.25
N THR A 176 3.86 8.11 3.07
CA THR A 176 2.95 8.49 4.17
C THR A 176 2.06 7.36 4.64
N LEU A 177 2.16 6.17 4.03
CA LEU A 177 1.41 5.01 4.48
C LEU A 177 1.89 4.57 5.88
N PRO A 178 0.98 4.06 6.72
CA PRO A 178 1.36 3.48 8.01
C PRO A 178 2.10 2.16 7.83
N LEU A 179 2.89 1.77 8.83
CA LEU A 179 3.50 0.45 8.87
C LEU A 179 2.50 -0.52 9.53
N THR A 180 1.88 -1.38 8.73
CA THR A 180 0.91 -2.40 9.17
C THR A 180 1.46 -3.81 8.94
N VAL A 181 0.99 -4.81 9.71
CA VAL A 181 1.20 -6.23 9.37
C VAL A 181 0.20 -6.66 8.30
N ASP A 182 -1.02 -6.14 8.37
CA ASP A 182 -1.99 -6.22 7.29
C ASP A 182 -1.39 -5.73 5.96
N ALA A 183 -1.52 -6.55 4.92
CA ALA A 183 -1.01 -6.27 3.58
C ALA A 183 -1.84 -5.20 2.84
N GLU A 184 -3.10 -4.97 3.25
CA GLU A 184 -3.98 -3.95 2.68
C GLU A 184 -3.82 -2.61 3.42
N GLY A 185 -3.84 -2.61 4.74
CA GLY A 185 -3.78 -1.41 5.56
C GLY A 185 -5.11 -0.64 5.55
N PRO A 186 -5.12 0.66 5.90
CA PRO A 186 -6.37 1.42 5.98
C PRO A 186 -7.04 1.55 4.60
N PRO A 187 -8.38 1.55 4.52
CA PRO A 187 -9.13 1.39 3.27
C PRO A 187 -8.93 2.53 2.25
N THR A 188 -8.42 3.69 2.70
CA THR A 188 -8.17 4.86 1.85
C THR A 188 -6.69 5.09 1.55
N ALA A 189 -5.80 4.20 2.00
CA ALA A 189 -4.42 4.20 1.54
C ALA A 189 -4.38 3.86 0.05
N VAL A 190 -3.95 4.79 -0.80
CA VAL A 190 -3.80 4.48 -2.23
C VAL A 190 -2.50 3.69 -2.42
N SER A 191 -2.62 2.38 -2.65
CA SER A 191 -1.47 1.48 -2.87
C SER A 191 -1.50 0.78 -4.24
N LEU A 192 -2.31 1.29 -5.17
CA LEU A 192 -2.40 0.74 -6.52
C LEU A 192 -1.04 0.81 -7.25
N ARG A 193 -0.70 -0.26 -7.95
CA ARG A 193 0.38 -0.27 -8.95
C ARG A 193 -0.20 -0.39 -10.34
N THR A 194 0.35 0.39 -11.26
CA THR A 194 -0.12 0.45 -12.64
C THR A 194 1.05 0.72 -13.59
N VAL A 195 0.90 0.23 -14.83
CA VAL A 195 1.78 0.58 -15.94
C VAL A 195 1.62 2.05 -16.25
N GLN A 196 2.73 2.77 -16.33
CA GLN A 196 2.74 4.22 -16.47
C GLN A 196 3.99 4.74 -17.15
N ILE A 197 3.88 5.96 -17.66
CA ILE A 197 4.99 6.84 -17.97
C ILE A 197 4.92 8.00 -16.99
N LYS A 198 5.92 8.15 -16.11
CA LYS A 198 5.95 9.15 -15.03
C LYS A 198 7.17 10.06 -15.18
N TYR A 199 6.96 11.37 -15.23
CA TYR A 199 7.98 12.40 -15.28
C TYR A 199 8.31 12.94 -13.88
N TYR A 200 9.60 13.23 -13.66
CA TYR A 200 10.17 13.72 -12.41
C TYR A 200 10.83 15.10 -12.60
N LEU A 201 10.38 16.08 -11.82
CA LEU A 201 11.01 17.39 -11.71
C LEU A 201 11.19 17.78 -10.25
N ASP A 202 12.45 17.87 -9.82
CA ASP A 202 12.83 18.51 -8.56
C ASP A 202 13.37 19.88 -8.92
N PHE A 203 12.62 20.93 -8.60
CA PHE A 203 12.90 22.29 -9.10
C PHE A 203 13.48 23.23 -8.03
N GLU A 204 13.28 22.93 -6.75
CA GLU A 204 13.85 23.65 -5.61
C GLU A 204 14.13 22.66 -4.46
N PRO A 205 15.00 22.98 -3.49
CA PRO A 205 15.26 22.11 -2.35
C PRO A 205 13.98 21.67 -1.62
N GLY A 206 13.77 20.35 -1.57
CA GLY A 206 12.58 19.74 -0.98
C GLY A 206 11.29 19.85 -1.80
N TRP A 207 11.27 20.58 -2.92
CA TRP A 207 10.10 20.64 -3.81
C TRP A 207 10.21 19.59 -4.91
N ARG A 208 9.16 18.78 -5.04
CA ARG A 208 9.08 17.71 -6.04
C ARG A 208 7.75 17.80 -6.77
N PHE A 209 7.81 17.84 -8.10
CA PHE A 209 6.65 17.72 -8.98
C PHE A 209 6.74 16.44 -9.79
N ARG A 210 5.61 15.74 -9.93
CA ARG A 210 5.50 14.51 -10.72
C ARG A 210 4.25 14.56 -11.57
N ALA A 211 4.33 14.10 -12.81
CA ALA A 211 3.18 13.92 -13.70
C ALA A 211 3.27 12.57 -14.40
N SER A 212 2.12 11.93 -14.66
CA SER A 212 2.07 10.62 -15.29
C SER A 212 0.88 10.45 -16.22
N ILE A 213 1.06 9.54 -17.18
CA ILE A 213 -0.04 8.84 -17.83
C ILE A 213 -0.02 7.39 -17.37
N GLU A 214 -1.19 6.84 -17.07
CA GLU A 214 -1.33 5.57 -16.37
C GLU A 214 -2.42 4.69 -17.00
N SER A 215 -2.33 3.38 -16.79
CA SER A 215 -3.33 2.40 -17.24
C SER A 215 -3.91 1.63 -16.05
N PRO A 216 -4.62 2.30 -15.12
CA PRO A 216 -5.23 1.62 -13.98
C PRO A 216 -6.40 0.73 -14.44
N SER A 217 -6.69 -0.31 -13.66
CA SER A 217 -7.95 -1.05 -13.80
C SER A 217 -9.11 -0.22 -13.26
N THR A 218 -10.28 -0.36 -13.88
CA THR A 218 -11.51 0.34 -13.49
C THR A 218 -12.64 -0.65 -13.35
N VAL A 219 -13.52 -0.43 -12.38
CA VAL A 219 -14.63 -1.35 -12.08
C VAL A 219 -15.97 -0.68 -12.42
N VAL A 220 -16.78 -1.35 -13.24
CA VAL A 220 -18.10 -0.88 -13.66
C VAL A 220 -19.15 -1.86 -13.15
N TYR A 221 -20.16 -1.35 -12.42
CA TYR A 221 -21.33 -2.15 -12.07
C TYR A 221 -22.43 -2.01 -13.14
N VAL A 222 -22.90 -3.17 -13.61
CA VAL A 222 -24.08 -3.31 -14.46
C VAL A 222 -25.02 -4.29 -13.72
N PRO A 223 -26.30 -3.94 -13.51
CA PRO A 223 -27.25 -4.84 -12.88
C PRO A 223 -27.36 -6.19 -13.62
N ASP A 224 -27.50 -7.29 -12.88
CA ASP A 224 -27.54 -8.66 -13.43
C ASP A 224 -28.68 -8.88 -14.44
N SER A 225 -29.74 -8.07 -14.37
CA SER A 225 -30.84 -8.06 -15.33
C SER A 225 -30.44 -7.54 -16.72
N ILE A 226 -29.23 -6.98 -16.88
CA ILE A 226 -28.73 -6.35 -18.10
C ILE A 226 -27.45 -7.05 -18.54
N SER A 227 -27.47 -7.67 -19.72
CA SER A 227 -26.28 -8.26 -20.33
C SER A 227 -25.57 -7.22 -21.20
N LEU A 228 -24.39 -6.77 -20.76
CA LEU A 228 -23.51 -5.90 -21.53
C LEU A 228 -22.09 -6.45 -21.50
N GLU A 229 -21.46 -6.50 -22.68
CA GLU A 229 -20.04 -6.82 -22.79
C GLU A 229 -19.19 -5.75 -22.11
N THR A 230 -18.18 -6.19 -21.37
CA THR A 230 -17.13 -5.30 -20.88
C THR A 230 -16.35 -4.70 -22.06
N VAL A 231 -15.87 -3.47 -21.89
CA VAL A 231 -15.11 -2.78 -22.92
C VAL A 231 -13.71 -2.48 -22.45
N THR A 232 -12.75 -2.52 -23.38
CA THR A 232 -11.39 -2.07 -23.13
C THR A 232 -11.34 -0.55 -22.91
N GLN A 233 -10.34 -0.09 -22.16
CA GLN A 233 -10.15 1.33 -21.94
C GLN A 233 -9.71 2.06 -23.21
N LYS A 234 -10.33 3.23 -23.47
CA LYS A 234 -10.04 4.08 -24.63
C LYS A 234 -8.94 5.10 -24.36
N TYR A 235 -8.82 5.59 -23.13
CA TYR A 235 -7.91 6.66 -22.76
C TYR A 235 -7.10 6.26 -21.52
N PRO A 236 -5.83 6.69 -21.42
CA PRO A 236 -5.06 6.54 -20.19
C PRO A 236 -5.57 7.49 -19.11
N ALA A 237 -5.39 7.13 -17.85
CA ALA A 237 -5.53 8.07 -16.74
C ALA A 237 -4.36 9.06 -16.73
N VAL A 238 -4.58 10.25 -16.18
CA VAL A 238 -3.55 11.27 -16.02
C VAL A 238 -3.51 11.68 -14.55
N ALA A 239 -2.33 11.61 -13.93
CA ALA A 239 -2.16 12.00 -12.53
C ALA A 239 -0.97 12.94 -12.36
N ALA A 240 -1.10 13.87 -11.42
CA ALA A 240 -0.04 14.79 -11.05
C ALA A 240 0.02 14.97 -9.54
N ASN A 241 1.21 15.24 -9.01
CA ASN A 241 1.37 15.62 -7.62
C ASN A 241 2.48 16.64 -7.45
N ILE A 242 2.36 17.39 -6.35
CA ILE A 242 3.39 18.26 -5.83
C ILE A 242 3.61 17.92 -4.36
N LYS A 243 4.87 17.84 -3.97
CA LYS A 243 5.32 17.51 -2.63
C LYS A 243 6.34 18.53 -2.17
N LYS A 244 6.25 18.89 -0.90
CA LYS A 244 7.24 19.73 -0.22
C LYS A 244 7.72 19.04 1.05
N ASP A 245 9.03 18.82 1.09
CA ASP A 245 9.76 18.35 2.26
C ASP A 245 10.46 19.52 2.97
N TRP A 246 10.24 19.57 4.28
CA TRP A 246 11.05 20.27 5.27
C TRP A 246 11.70 19.21 6.18
N GLU A 247 12.51 19.64 7.15
CA GLU A 247 13.26 18.74 8.02
C GLU A 247 12.34 17.79 8.83
N SER A 248 11.29 18.33 9.44
CA SER A 248 10.37 17.59 10.32
C SER A 248 8.92 17.59 9.84
N PHE A 249 8.66 18.09 8.63
CA PHE A 249 7.30 18.19 8.07
C PHE A 249 7.33 17.94 6.57
N GLN A 250 6.36 17.20 6.09
CA GLN A 250 6.18 16.85 4.69
C GLN A 250 4.70 16.97 4.35
N ILE A 251 4.42 17.58 3.20
CA ILE A 251 3.06 17.66 2.65
C ILE A 251 3.08 17.28 1.17
N LYS A 252 2.04 16.58 0.73
CA LYS A 252 1.84 16.29 -0.68
C LYS A 252 0.38 16.44 -1.06
N ALA A 253 0.15 17.07 -2.21
CA ALA A 253 -1.14 17.12 -2.86
C ALA A 253 -1.06 16.39 -4.20
N ALA A 254 -2.03 15.53 -4.48
CA ALA A 254 -2.12 14.77 -5.73
C ALA A 254 -3.52 14.87 -6.33
N GLY A 255 -3.59 14.81 -7.65
CA GLY A 255 -4.83 14.78 -8.41
C GLY A 255 -4.77 13.78 -9.56
N ILE A 256 -5.93 13.26 -9.94
CA ILE A 256 -6.07 12.30 -11.04
C ILE A 256 -7.32 12.58 -11.85
N ILE A 257 -7.23 12.37 -13.17
CA ILE A 257 -8.36 12.18 -14.08
C ILE A 257 -8.32 10.73 -14.53
N ASN A 258 -9.39 9.98 -14.24
CA ASN A 258 -9.50 8.54 -14.48
C ASN A 258 -10.63 8.23 -15.47
N PRO A 259 -10.33 8.04 -16.76
CA PRO A 259 -11.32 7.65 -17.75
C PRO A 259 -11.87 6.24 -17.47
N VAL A 260 -13.19 6.08 -17.56
CA VAL A 260 -13.89 4.80 -17.46
C VAL A 260 -14.66 4.57 -18.76
N SER A 261 -14.19 3.63 -19.56
CA SER A 261 -14.84 3.26 -20.81
C SER A 261 -16.02 2.33 -20.54
N VAL A 262 -17.14 2.59 -21.19
CA VAL A 262 -18.41 1.87 -20.98
C VAL A 262 -19.11 1.59 -22.30
N ARG A 263 -20.10 0.69 -22.29
CA ARG A 263 -20.97 0.43 -23.44
C ARG A 263 -22.41 0.70 -23.04
N ASN A 264 -23.10 1.62 -23.72
CA ASN A 264 -24.49 1.91 -23.42
C ASN A 264 -25.44 0.76 -23.85
N LEU A 265 -26.72 0.86 -23.49
CA LEU A 265 -27.74 -0.14 -23.82
C LEU A 265 -27.95 -0.34 -25.33
N SER A 266 -27.60 0.66 -26.15
CA SER A 266 -27.63 0.57 -27.62
C SER A 266 -26.39 -0.10 -28.22
N GLY A 267 -25.45 -0.52 -27.39
CA GLY A 267 -24.19 -1.16 -27.82
C GLY A 267 -23.08 -0.17 -28.21
N GLU A 268 -23.30 1.14 -28.09
CA GLU A 268 -22.30 2.16 -28.44
C GLU A 268 -21.29 2.36 -27.31
N ARG A 269 -20.03 2.63 -27.67
CA ARG A 269 -18.96 2.88 -26.69
C ARG A 269 -18.95 4.35 -26.25
N GLY A 270 -18.92 4.56 -24.94
CA GLY A 270 -18.76 5.86 -24.31
C GLY A 270 -17.61 5.89 -23.31
N SER A 271 -17.35 7.06 -22.72
CA SER A 271 -16.40 7.21 -21.63
C SER A 271 -16.89 8.24 -20.63
N LEU A 272 -16.72 7.95 -19.35
CA LEU A 272 -16.87 8.90 -18.25
C LEU A 272 -15.49 9.28 -17.74
N PHE A 273 -15.34 10.50 -17.23
CA PHE A 273 -14.07 10.98 -16.71
C PHE A 273 -14.17 11.16 -15.20
N GLY A 274 -13.71 10.15 -14.48
CA GLY A 274 -13.51 10.21 -13.04
C GLY A 274 -12.46 11.26 -12.67
N ARG A 275 -12.53 11.76 -11.44
CA ARG A 275 -11.60 12.74 -10.88
C ARG A 275 -11.38 12.50 -9.40
N GLY A 276 -10.14 12.65 -8.96
CA GLY A 276 -9.74 12.43 -7.58
C GLY A 276 -8.76 13.49 -7.07
N ALA A 277 -8.81 13.76 -5.78
CA ALA A 277 -7.84 14.57 -5.06
C ALA A 277 -7.40 13.83 -3.79
N LEU A 278 -6.12 13.94 -3.47
CA LEU A 278 -5.50 13.37 -2.28
C LEU A 278 -4.59 14.43 -1.64
N LEU A 279 -4.65 14.52 -0.32
CA LEU A 279 -3.76 15.31 0.50
C LEU A 279 -3.15 14.42 1.58
N SER A 280 -1.84 14.47 1.73
CA SER A 280 -1.12 13.74 2.77
C SER A 280 -0.14 14.64 3.52
N VAL A 281 0.04 14.32 4.78
CA VAL A 281 0.97 14.98 5.71
C VAL A 281 1.75 13.92 6.46
N ASN A 282 3.03 14.15 6.65
CA ASN A 282 3.86 13.42 7.59
C ASN A 282 4.69 14.42 8.40
N THR A 283 4.66 14.33 9.71
CA THR A 283 5.37 15.25 10.59
C THR A 283 6.02 14.52 11.74
N ASP A 284 7.21 14.94 12.13
CA ASP A 284 7.74 14.59 13.44
C ASP A 284 6.85 15.28 14.47
N PHE A 285 6.41 14.53 15.48
CA PHE A 285 5.59 15.08 16.55
C PHE A 285 6.42 15.35 17.80
N PHE A 286 7.26 14.38 18.18
CA PHE A 286 8.34 14.52 19.13
C PHE A 286 9.42 13.48 18.83
N LYS A 287 10.47 13.41 19.65
CA LYS A 287 11.64 12.56 19.36
C LYS A 287 11.25 11.10 19.16
N GLY A 288 11.55 10.58 17.96
CA GLY A 288 11.26 9.20 17.59
C GLY A 288 9.79 8.95 17.26
N SER A 289 8.98 9.99 17.04
CA SER A 289 7.54 9.85 16.81
C SER A 289 7.13 10.62 15.57
N SER A 290 6.27 10.02 14.76
CA SER A 290 5.69 10.66 13.59
C SER A 290 4.17 10.58 13.61
N LEU A 291 3.53 11.63 13.09
CA LEU A 291 2.11 11.68 12.83
C LEU A 291 1.89 11.77 11.32
N LYS A 292 1.12 10.84 10.79
CA LYS A 292 0.77 10.74 9.38
C LYS A 292 -0.72 10.94 9.21
N PHE A 293 -1.10 11.68 8.18
CA PHE A 293 -2.49 11.88 7.79
C PHE A 293 -2.60 11.75 6.28
N GLN A 294 -3.69 11.15 5.80
CA GLN A 294 -4.07 11.16 4.40
C GLN A 294 -5.58 11.34 4.29
N GLY A 295 -6.01 12.23 3.41
CA GLY A 295 -7.40 12.41 3.02
C GLY A 295 -7.55 12.25 1.51
N LEU A 296 -8.65 11.64 1.08
CA LEU A 296 -8.97 11.41 -0.31
C LEU A 296 -10.45 11.72 -0.58
N ILE A 297 -10.73 12.32 -1.72
CA ILE A 297 -12.09 12.53 -2.24
C ILE A 297 -12.08 12.44 -3.76
N GLY A 298 -13.12 11.82 -4.32
CA GLY A 298 -13.27 11.78 -5.77
C GLY A 298 -14.55 11.16 -6.27
N LYS A 299 -14.68 11.13 -7.59
CA LYS A 299 -15.73 10.43 -8.33
C LYS A 299 -15.09 9.51 -9.35
N GLY A 300 -15.48 8.24 -9.40
CA GLY A 300 -14.90 7.25 -10.32
C GLY A 300 -13.44 6.91 -10.04
N ILE A 301 -13.09 6.83 -8.75
CA ILE A 301 -11.78 6.41 -8.25
C ILE A 301 -11.92 5.37 -7.12
N ALA A 302 -13.04 4.65 -7.09
CA ALA A 302 -13.32 3.65 -6.07
C ALA A 302 -12.35 2.46 -6.17
N SER A 303 -11.87 2.14 -7.37
CA SER A 303 -10.83 1.12 -7.61
C SER A 303 -9.44 1.46 -7.07
N PHE A 304 -9.24 2.70 -6.59
CA PHE A 304 -7.99 3.15 -5.98
C PHE A 304 -7.97 2.97 -4.46
N LEU A 305 -9.10 2.61 -3.87
CA LEU A 305 -9.24 2.29 -2.45
C LEU A 305 -8.72 0.87 -2.20
N ASN A 306 -8.15 0.63 -1.02
CA ASN A 306 -7.76 -0.72 -0.59
C ASN A 306 -9.02 -1.44 -0.05
N LEU A 307 -9.88 -1.83 -0.98
CA LEU A 307 -11.04 -2.70 -0.78
C LEU A 307 -10.91 -3.88 -1.75
N SER A 308 -11.63 -4.96 -1.49
CA SER A 308 -11.51 -6.16 -2.31
C SER A 308 -12.09 -5.94 -3.71
N ASP A 309 -11.62 -6.73 -4.67
CA ASP A 309 -12.08 -6.64 -6.05
C ASP A 309 -13.62 -6.71 -6.15
N ASN A 310 -14.20 -5.90 -7.03
CA ASN A 310 -15.65 -5.78 -7.25
C ASN A 310 -16.49 -5.36 -6.02
N SER A 311 -15.87 -4.92 -4.92
CA SER A 311 -16.63 -4.39 -3.77
C SER A 311 -16.98 -2.91 -3.88
N ALA A 312 -16.26 -2.19 -4.75
CA ALA A 312 -16.35 -0.76 -4.92
C ALA A 312 -16.25 -0.42 -6.41
N PHE A 313 -17.28 0.24 -6.93
CA PHE A 313 -17.43 0.50 -8.36
C PHE A 313 -17.08 1.94 -8.70
N ASP A 314 -16.28 2.17 -9.74
CA ASP A 314 -15.98 3.52 -10.23
C ASP A 314 -17.20 4.14 -10.92
N VAL A 315 -17.92 3.31 -11.68
CA VAL A 315 -19.09 3.68 -12.46
C VAL A 315 -20.20 2.69 -12.24
N VAL A 316 -21.43 3.19 -12.22
CA VAL A 316 -22.64 2.39 -12.14
C VAL A 316 -23.62 2.74 -13.24
N LEU A 317 -24.26 1.74 -13.85
CA LEU A 317 -25.36 1.92 -14.79
C LEU A 317 -26.68 2.14 -14.05
N ASN A 318 -27.39 3.22 -14.37
CA ASN A 318 -28.79 3.40 -13.98
C ASN A 318 -29.68 2.59 -14.95
N PRO A 319 -30.38 1.54 -14.49
CA PRO A 319 -31.20 0.68 -15.36
C PRO A 319 -32.44 1.39 -15.91
N ASN A 320 -32.94 2.42 -15.22
CA ASN A 320 -34.16 3.13 -15.62
C ASN A 320 -33.89 4.12 -16.77
N SER A 321 -32.73 4.77 -16.77
CA SER A 321 -32.36 5.75 -17.82
C SER A 321 -31.37 5.21 -18.86
N GLY A 322 -30.73 4.07 -18.58
CA GLY A 322 -29.64 3.54 -19.42
C GLY A 322 -28.35 4.38 -19.38
N GLN A 323 -28.25 5.33 -18.43
CA GLN A 323 -27.09 6.21 -18.30
C GLN A 323 -26.15 5.75 -17.19
N TYR A 324 -24.86 5.91 -17.45
CA TYR A 324 -23.81 5.64 -16.47
C TYR A 324 -23.57 6.85 -15.56
N GLN A 325 -23.23 6.58 -14.30
CA GLN A 325 -22.87 7.60 -13.31
C GLN A 325 -21.59 7.22 -12.58
N LEU A 326 -20.77 8.23 -12.25
CA LEU A 326 -19.54 8.06 -11.47
C LEU A 326 -19.86 7.98 -9.98
N THR A 327 -19.37 6.95 -9.31
CA THR A 327 -19.51 6.77 -7.86
C THR A 327 -18.66 7.77 -7.12
N THR A 328 -19.23 8.47 -6.14
CA THR A 328 -18.47 9.39 -5.28
C THR A 328 -17.91 8.62 -4.08
N CYS A 329 -16.63 8.76 -3.78
CA CYS A 329 -16.02 8.22 -2.58
C CYS A 329 -15.18 9.27 -1.86
N TYR A 330 -15.04 9.13 -0.55
CA TYR A 330 -14.17 9.96 0.27
C TYR A 330 -13.81 9.26 1.57
N GLY A 331 -12.72 9.72 2.18
CA GLY A 331 -12.30 9.25 3.49
C GLY A 331 -10.86 9.65 3.77
N GLY A 332 -10.24 8.92 4.68
CA GLY A 332 -8.85 9.19 5.06
C GLY A 332 -8.42 8.32 6.22
N PHE A 333 -7.18 8.49 6.63
CA PHE A 333 -6.64 7.88 7.83
C PHE A 333 -5.71 8.84 8.57
N ILE A 334 -5.56 8.56 9.86
CA ILE A 334 -4.51 9.11 10.72
C ILE A 334 -3.70 7.94 11.29
N ALA A 335 -2.39 8.11 11.37
CA ALA A 335 -1.51 7.14 11.96
C ALA A 335 -0.46 7.82 12.85
N PHE A 336 -0.25 7.27 14.04
CA PHE A 336 0.80 7.68 14.95
C PHE A 336 1.82 6.56 15.07
N ASN A 337 3.09 6.86 14.80
CA ASN A 337 4.20 5.95 14.99
C ASN A 337 5.08 6.44 16.13
N GLN A 338 5.56 5.50 16.94
CA GLN A 338 6.58 5.71 17.94
C GLN A 338 7.68 4.66 17.77
N SER A 339 8.86 5.13 17.41
CA SER A 339 10.09 4.36 17.47
C SER A 339 10.71 4.46 18.86
N LEU A 340 11.01 3.30 19.43
CA LEU A 340 11.53 3.10 20.78
C LEU A 340 12.87 2.36 20.70
N VAL A 341 13.70 2.57 21.72
CA VAL A 341 14.95 1.81 21.91
C VAL A 341 15.83 1.82 20.64
N LYS A 342 16.12 3.02 20.10
CA LYS A 342 16.93 3.20 18.88
C LYS A 342 16.43 2.36 17.69
N GLU A 343 15.15 2.47 17.36
CA GLU A 343 14.50 1.74 16.26
C GLU A 343 14.42 0.23 16.45
N PHE A 344 14.73 -0.31 17.64
CA PHE A 344 14.55 -1.73 17.92
C PHE A 344 13.08 -2.13 18.01
N LEU A 345 12.22 -1.22 18.48
CA LEU A 345 10.77 -1.43 18.59
C LEU A 345 10.04 -0.25 17.97
N ASP A 346 9.22 -0.51 16.95
CA ASP A 346 8.27 0.46 16.41
C ASP A 346 6.85 0.09 16.82
N ILE A 347 6.07 1.08 17.25
CA ILE A 347 4.65 0.94 17.53
C ILE A 347 3.89 1.87 16.59
N ASP A 348 2.91 1.34 15.86
CA ASP A 348 2.06 2.12 14.96
C ASP A 348 0.59 1.96 15.37
N LEU A 349 -0.10 3.10 15.55
CA LEU A 349 -1.54 3.18 15.76
C LEU A 349 -2.18 3.78 14.51
N VAL A 350 -3.21 3.15 13.97
CA VAL A 350 -3.85 3.58 12.73
C VAL A 350 -5.36 3.63 12.93
N TYR A 351 -5.99 4.70 12.46
CA TYR A 351 -7.44 4.79 12.34
C TYR A 351 -7.82 5.34 10.97
N GLY A 352 -8.71 4.64 10.27
CA GLY A 352 -9.12 4.94 8.90
C GLY A 352 -10.63 4.90 8.71
N LEU A 353 -11.13 5.75 7.83
CA LEU A 353 -12.53 5.87 7.46
C LEU A 353 -12.68 5.90 5.94
N VAL A 354 -13.76 5.29 5.44
CA VAL A 354 -14.13 5.32 4.03
C VAL A 354 -15.64 5.43 3.88
N HIS A 355 -16.08 6.20 2.89
CA HIS A 355 -17.49 6.34 2.52
C HIS A 355 -17.64 6.36 1.01
N LEU A 356 -18.63 5.64 0.50
CA LEU A 356 -19.09 5.69 -0.88
C LEU A 356 -20.54 6.19 -0.89
N LYS A 357 -20.82 7.18 -1.75
CA LYS A 357 -22.18 7.65 -1.97
C LYS A 357 -22.93 6.60 -2.78
N MET A 358 -23.97 6.03 -2.17
CA MET A 358 -24.86 5.07 -2.80
C MET A 358 -26.00 5.78 -3.53
N GLU A 359 -26.29 5.34 -4.74
CA GLU A 359 -27.49 5.72 -5.49
C GLU A 359 -28.53 4.57 -5.40
N ASP A 360 -29.79 4.84 -5.73
CA ASP A 360 -30.89 3.88 -5.48
C ASP A 360 -30.75 2.55 -6.23
N TYR A 361 -30.09 2.57 -7.39
CA TYR A 361 -29.89 1.41 -8.26
C TYR A 361 -28.62 0.60 -7.94
N PHE A 362 -27.88 0.94 -6.89
CA PHE A 362 -26.85 0.04 -6.35
C PHE A 362 -27.51 -1.20 -5.72
N PRO A 363 -26.86 -2.37 -5.73
CA PRO A 363 -27.25 -3.51 -4.91
C PRO A 363 -27.44 -3.12 -3.45
N ASP A 364 -28.43 -3.71 -2.78
CA ASP A 364 -28.74 -3.41 -1.38
C ASP A 364 -27.60 -3.75 -0.40
N ASP A 365 -26.80 -4.77 -0.74
CA ASP A 365 -25.61 -5.20 -0.03
C ASP A 365 -24.33 -4.43 -0.41
N SER A 366 -24.41 -3.42 -1.27
CA SER A 366 -23.25 -2.62 -1.69
C SER A 366 -22.53 -1.98 -0.50
N PHE A 367 -21.20 -2.00 -0.53
CA PHE A 367 -20.36 -1.37 0.49
C PHE A 367 -20.57 0.15 0.51
N LYS A 368 -21.10 0.67 1.62
CA LYS A 368 -21.41 2.10 1.79
C LYS A 368 -20.37 2.83 2.62
N ALA A 369 -19.99 2.26 3.76
CA ALA A 369 -19.06 2.91 4.67
C ALA A 369 -18.31 1.87 5.49
N GLY A 370 -17.11 2.25 5.94
CA GLY A 370 -16.33 1.42 6.84
C GLY A 370 -15.40 2.21 7.74
N GLN A 371 -15.03 1.57 8.85
CA GLN A 371 -14.02 2.04 9.78
C GLN A 371 -12.97 0.96 9.99
N TYR A 372 -11.72 1.38 10.11
CA TYR A 372 -10.55 0.53 10.32
C TYR A 372 -9.77 1.08 11.51
N ALA A 373 -9.36 0.21 12.43
CA ALA A 373 -8.46 0.57 13.52
C ALA A 373 -7.43 -0.53 13.71
N ALA A 374 -6.16 -0.18 13.81
CA ALA A 374 -5.09 -1.15 14.05
C ALA A 374 -4.05 -0.63 15.05
N ILE A 375 -3.52 -1.57 15.83
CA ILE A 375 -2.30 -1.39 16.64
C ILE A 375 -1.26 -2.40 16.19
N ASN A 376 -0.09 -1.90 15.88
CA ASN A 376 1.03 -2.65 15.34
C ASN A 376 2.24 -2.53 16.26
N GLY A 377 3.01 -3.62 16.36
CA GLY A 377 4.31 -3.64 17.00
C GLY A 377 5.33 -4.38 16.15
N PHE A 378 6.47 -3.75 15.87
CA PHE A 378 7.55 -4.32 15.08
C PHE A 378 8.86 -4.36 15.86
N LEU A 379 9.45 -5.55 15.98
CA LEU A 379 10.80 -5.73 16.51
C LEU A 379 11.79 -5.82 15.35
N ASN A 380 12.68 -4.83 15.26
CA ASN A 380 13.75 -4.78 14.26
C ASN A 380 15.03 -5.39 14.84
N LEU A 381 15.29 -6.66 14.51
CA LEU A 381 16.48 -7.37 15.01
C LEU A 381 17.69 -7.18 14.09
N PRO A 382 18.92 -7.34 14.62
CA PRO A 382 20.14 -7.33 13.82
C PRO A 382 20.13 -8.37 12.68
N GLY A 383 20.89 -8.12 11.62
CA GLY A 383 20.92 -8.99 10.44
C GLY A 383 19.69 -8.85 9.53
N GLY A 384 18.75 -7.99 9.92
CA GLY A 384 17.61 -7.63 9.11
C GLY A 384 16.36 -8.48 9.31
N PHE A 385 16.35 -9.30 10.35
CA PHE A 385 15.16 -9.98 10.78
C PHE A 385 14.17 -9.00 11.42
N ARG A 386 12.87 -9.13 11.11
CA ARG A 386 11.83 -8.26 11.67
C ARG A 386 10.64 -9.12 12.07
N LEU A 387 10.22 -9.01 13.33
CA LEU A 387 8.96 -9.60 13.79
C LEU A 387 7.90 -8.49 13.83
N GLY A 388 6.70 -8.77 13.33
CA GLY A 388 5.56 -7.88 13.42
C GLY A 388 4.37 -8.58 14.05
N ALA A 389 3.61 -7.87 14.87
CA ALA A 389 2.31 -8.30 15.36
C ALA A 389 1.32 -7.14 15.24
N GLU A 390 0.08 -7.46 14.91
CA GLU A 390 -1.00 -6.49 14.73
C GLU A 390 -2.30 -7.01 15.34
N TYR A 391 -3.06 -6.11 15.96
CA TYR A 391 -4.49 -6.31 16.20
C TYR A 391 -5.28 -5.30 15.39
N THR A 392 -6.27 -5.78 14.64
CA THR A 392 -7.06 -4.99 13.71
C THR A 392 -8.54 -5.20 13.97
N TYR A 393 -9.28 -4.08 14.03
CA TYR A 393 -10.73 -4.00 14.09
C TYR A 393 -11.27 -3.35 12.82
N GLY A 394 -12.33 -3.94 12.27
CA GLY A 394 -13.05 -3.44 11.12
C GLY A 394 -14.53 -3.34 11.39
N PHE A 395 -15.16 -2.32 10.83
CA PHE A 395 -16.60 -2.16 10.77
C PHE A 395 -17.04 -1.87 9.34
N LYS A 396 -18.11 -2.52 8.88
CA LYS A 396 -18.74 -2.30 7.57
C LYS A 396 -20.21 -1.96 7.74
N LYS A 397 -20.69 -1.06 6.89
CA LYS A 397 -22.11 -0.78 6.66
C LYS A 397 -22.44 -0.81 5.18
N THR A 398 -23.56 -1.44 4.82
CA THR A 398 -24.06 -1.56 3.44
C THR A 398 -25.12 -0.50 3.12
N LYS A 399 -25.55 -0.42 1.85
CA LYS A 399 -26.58 0.51 1.36
C LYS A 399 -27.88 0.36 2.15
N ASP A 400 -28.38 -0.86 2.30
CA ASP A 400 -29.61 -1.20 3.03
C ASP A 400 -29.52 -0.99 4.55
N GLY A 401 -28.35 -0.58 5.05
CA GLY A 401 -28.14 -0.24 6.45
C GLY A 401 -27.72 -1.41 7.32
N LYS A 402 -27.60 -2.64 6.78
CA LYS A 402 -26.98 -3.75 7.51
C LYS A 402 -25.53 -3.41 7.85
N SER A 403 -25.06 -4.00 8.94
CA SER A 403 -23.71 -3.77 9.43
C SER A 403 -23.08 -5.03 10.00
N GLY A 404 -21.75 -5.00 10.11
CA GLY A 404 -20.93 -6.09 10.62
C GLY A 404 -19.57 -5.58 11.06
N ASN A 405 -18.85 -6.41 11.80
CA ASN A 405 -17.50 -6.11 12.26
C ASN A 405 -16.62 -7.35 12.17
N ALA A 406 -15.31 -7.13 12.14
CA ALA A 406 -14.30 -8.19 12.19
C ALA A 406 -13.19 -7.79 13.16
N ASN A 407 -12.57 -8.78 13.78
CA ASN A 407 -11.42 -8.61 14.65
C ASN A 407 -10.37 -9.64 14.27
N ARG A 408 -9.13 -9.20 14.04
CA ARG A 408 -8.02 -10.05 13.64
C ARG A 408 -6.81 -9.78 14.51
N PHE A 409 -6.13 -10.84 14.92
CA PHE A 409 -4.72 -10.77 15.31
C PHE A 409 -3.87 -11.31 14.16
N ALA A 410 -2.86 -10.57 13.73
CA ALA A 410 -1.94 -10.98 12.67
C ALA A 410 -0.49 -10.89 13.13
N TYR A 411 0.39 -11.68 12.51
CA TYR A 411 1.82 -11.62 12.74
C TYR A 411 2.59 -11.88 11.45
N THR A 412 3.80 -11.33 11.37
CA THR A 412 4.76 -11.57 10.30
C THR A 412 6.15 -11.75 10.87
N PHE A 413 6.99 -12.53 10.17
CA PHE A 413 8.44 -12.58 10.42
C PHE A 413 9.26 -12.59 9.13
#